data_AF-A0AAD5AHJ5-F1
#
_entry.id   AF-A0AAD5AHJ5-F1
#
_cell.length_a   1.000
_cell.length_b   1.000
_cell.length_c   1.000
_cell.angle_alpha   90.00
_cell.angle_beta   90.00
_cell.angle_gamma   90.00
#
_symmetry.space_group_name_H-M   'P 1'
#
loop_
_entity.id
_entity.type
_entity.pdbx_description
1 polymer ?
#
loop_
_entity_poly.entity_id
_entity_poly.type
_entity_poly.pdbx_seq_one_letter_code
_entity_poly.pdbx_strand_id
1 'polypeptide(L)'
;DQDEDLLMPEEQIPGLCYICKRIMEKVKHHFGTHENAEKIKKRLSRLCDKLGPGKRICNEIVTKNIDILVKELSTNDDPKTMCAKAGFCK
;
A
#
# COMPACT_ATOMS: atom_id res chain seq x y z
N ASP A 1 -7.64 -27.76 -8.06
CA ASP A 1 -8.72 -26.88 -7.58
C ASP A 1 -8.31 -26.30 -6.23
N GLN A 2 -7.51 -25.24 -6.26
CA GLN A 2 -7.15 -24.43 -5.11
C GLN A 2 -7.79 -23.06 -5.32
N ASP A 3 -9.11 -23.04 -5.24
CA ASP A 3 -9.88 -21.81 -5.10
C ASP A 3 -9.94 -21.51 -3.60
N GLU A 4 -8.79 -21.12 -3.05
CA GLU A 4 -8.73 -20.36 -1.79
C GLU A 4 -9.22 -18.94 -2.10
N ASP A 5 -10.51 -18.84 -2.39
CA ASP A 5 -11.25 -17.58 -2.29
C ASP A 5 -11.38 -17.29 -0.80
N LEU A 6 -10.30 -16.75 -0.23
CA LEU A 6 -10.25 -16.12 1.08
C LEU A 6 -11.11 -14.85 1.04
N LEU A 7 -12.42 -15.05 0.89
CA LEU A 7 -13.45 -14.15 1.38
C LEU A 7 -13.33 -14.15 2.91
N MET A 8 -12.32 -13.43 3.41
CA MET A 8 -12.34 -12.98 4.78
C MET A 8 -13.63 -12.15 4.93
N PRO A 9 -14.49 -12.46 5.90
CA PRO A 9 -15.66 -11.64 6.17
C PRO A 9 -15.22 -10.19 6.37
N GLU A 10 -16.01 -9.23 5.88
CA GLU A 10 -15.91 -7.79 6.12
C GLU A 10 -16.13 -7.43 7.61
N GLU A 11 -15.57 -8.19 8.55
CA GLU A 11 -15.33 -7.69 9.89
C GLU A 11 -14.26 -6.62 9.76
N GLN A 12 -14.72 -5.39 9.52
CA GLN A 12 -13.95 -4.16 9.65
C GLN A 12 -13.23 -4.23 11.00
N ILE A 13 -11.98 -4.73 11.01
CA ILE A 13 -11.14 -4.76 12.20
C ILE A 13 -11.21 -3.33 12.75
N PRO A 14 -11.74 -3.13 13.97
CA PRO A 14 -12.00 -1.77 14.46
C PRO A 14 -10.68 -0.99 14.44
N GLY A 15 -10.64 0.05 13.60
CA GLY A 15 -9.43 0.85 13.36
C GLY A 15 -8.71 0.61 12.03
N LEU A 16 -9.13 -0.33 11.16
CA LEU A 16 -8.56 -0.52 9.82
C LEU A 16 -8.58 0.76 8.98
N CYS A 17 -9.69 1.51 9.03
CA CYS A 17 -9.78 2.81 8.39
C CYS A 17 -8.72 3.79 8.89
N TYR A 18 -8.50 3.83 10.21
CA TYR A 18 -7.48 4.69 10.83
C TYR A 18 -6.07 4.25 10.44
N ILE A 19 -5.78 2.95 10.51
CA ILE A 19 -4.49 2.36 10.13
C ILE A 19 -4.21 2.65 8.65
N CYS A 20 -5.18 2.39 7.77
CA CYS A 20 -5.07 2.67 6.35
C CYS A 20 -4.79 4.16 6.12
N LYS A 21 -5.56 5.07 6.73
CA LYS A 21 -5.32 6.52 6.60
C LYS A 21 -3.90 6.90 7.02
N ARG A 22 -3.40 6.35 8.13
CA ARG A 22 -2.03 6.62 8.61
C ARG A 22 -0.96 6.07 7.68
N ILE A 23 -1.20 4.91 7.08
CA ILE A 23 -0.31 4.36 6.04
C ILE A 23 -0.32 5.27 4.83
N MET A 24 -1.49 5.60 4.29
CA MET A 24 -1.66 6.45 3.11
C MET A 24 -1.12 7.88 3.35
N GLU A 25 -1.26 8.45 4.54
CA GLU A 25 -0.63 9.71 4.95
C GLU A 25 0.90 9.61 4.92
N LYS A 26 1.47 8.58 5.55
CA LYS A 26 2.92 8.36 5.56
C LYS A 26 3.47 8.15 4.16
N VAL A 27 2.74 7.39 3.36
CA VAL A 27 3.00 7.15 1.96
C VAL A 27 2.98 8.49 1.22
N LYS A 28 1.91 9.27 1.23
CA LYS A 28 1.89 10.60 0.58
C LYS A 28 2.97 11.56 1.09
N HIS A 29 3.23 11.57 2.38
CA HIS A 29 4.29 12.40 2.96
C HIS A 29 5.68 11.99 2.48
N HIS A 30 5.89 10.69 2.29
CA HIS A 30 7.15 10.19 1.77
C HIS A 30 7.25 10.32 0.26
N PHE A 31 6.23 9.97 -0.50
CA PHE A 31 6.30 9.91 -1.95
C PHE A 31 5.95 11.25 -2.62
N GLY A 32 5.24 12.18 -1.99
CA GLY A 32 4.78 13.39 -2.67
C GLY A 32 3.87 13.09 -3.86
N THR A 33 3.16 14.09 -4.38
CA THR A 33 2.13 13.90 -5.43
C THR A 33 2.69 13.65 -6.84
N HIS A 34 4.01 13.62 -7.01
CA HIS A 34 4.67 13.47 -8.30
C HIS A 34 6.06 12.81 -8.16
N GLU A 35 6.23 11.77 -7.32
CA GLU A 35 7.50 11.05 -7.30
C GLU A 35 7.66 10.11 -8.49
N ASN A 36 8.84 10.15 -9.10
CA ASN A 36 9.25 9.18 -10.11
C ASN A 36 9.22 7.75 -9.55
N ALA A 37 8.88 6.79 -10.41
CA ALA A 37 8.83 5.37 -10.10
C ALA A 37 10.07 4.83 -9.36
N GLU A 38 11.25 5.31 -9.75
CA GLU A 38 12.53 5.02 -9.11
C GLU A 38 12.58 5.41 -7.61
N LYS A 39 12.07 6.60 -7.26
CA LYS A 39 12.02 7.07 -5.87
C LYS A 39 11.01 6.27 -5.07
N ILE A 40 9.88 5.95 -5.70
CA ILE A 40 8.84 5.11 -5.09
C ILE A 40 9.40 3.73 -4.74
N LYS A 41 10.07 3.10 -5.71
CA LYS A 41 10.72 1.80 -5.53
C LYS A 41 11.75 1.83 -4.40
N LYS A 42 12.61 2.85 -4.37
CA LYS A 42 13.69 2.97 -3.38
C LYS A 42 13.16 3.10 -1.95
N ARG A 43 12.07 3.83 -1.73
CA ARG A 43 11.43 3.96 -0.41
C ARG A 43 10.69 2.70 0.00
N LEU A 44 9.99 2.03 -0.92
CA LEU A 44 9.35 0.74 -0.65
C LEU A 44 10.39 -0.34 -0.33
N SER A 45 11.51 -0.41 -1.05
CA SER A 45 12.62 -1.30 -0.70
C SER A 45 13.19 -1.01 0.69
N ARG A 46 13.31 0.26 1.10
CA ARG A 46 13.71 0.62 2.48
C ARG A 46 12.71 0.16 3.54
N LEU A 47 11.41 0.12 3.21
CA LEU A 47 10.40 -0.46 4.10
C LEU A 47 10.58 -1.97 4.17
N CYS A 48 10.76 -2.64 3.03
CA CYS A 48 11.03 -4.07 2.97
C CYS A 48 12.30 -4.47 3.74
N ASP A 49 13.32 -3.63 3.75
CA ASP A 49 14.54 -3.87 4.52
C ASP A 49 14.29 -3.92 6.04
N LYS A 50 13.25 -3.24 6.53
CA LYS A 50 12.86 -3.26 7.95
C LYS A 50 12.02 -4.47 8.33
N LEU A 51 11.51 -5.24 7.37
CA LEU A 51 10.68 -6.42 7.61
C LEU A 51 11.50 -7.69 7.94
N GLY A 52 12.83 -7.61 8.00
CA GLY A 52 13.70 -8.73 8.37
C GLY A 52 13.46 -9.98 7.50
N PRO A 53 12.94 -11.10 8.03
CA PRO A 53 12.67 -12.30 7.24
C PRO A 53 11.66 -12.08 6.10
N GLY A 54 10.76 -11.09 6.22
CA GLY A 54 9.79 -10.73 5.18
C GLY A 54 10.38 -9.91 4.02
N LYS A 55 11.67 -9.52 4.09
CA LYS A 55 12.32 -8.64 3.11
C LYS A 55 12.22 -9.17 1.67
N ARG A 56 12.42 -10.48 1.47
CA ARG A 56 12.50 -11.07 0.12
C ARG A 56 11.14 -11.03 -0.58
N ILE A 57 10.10 -11.45 0.14
CA ILE A 57 8.71 -11.42 -0.32
C ILE A 57 8.24 -9.98 -0.54
N CYS A 58 8.55 -9.08 0.40
CA CYS A 58 8.21 -7.67 0.27
C CYS A 58 8.86 -7.05 -0.98
N ASN A 59 10.15 -7.30 -1.24
CA ASN A 59 10.81 -6.79 -2.43
C ASN A 59 10.25 -7.38 -3.73
N GLU A 60 9.85 -8.66 -3.74
CA GLU A 60 9.16 -9.26 -4.90
C GLU A 60 7.82 -8.59 -5.17
N ILE A 61 7.01 -8.37 -4.13
CA ILE A 61 5.71 -7.69 -4.25
C ILE A 61 5.93 -6.25 -4.75
N VAL A 62 6.87 -5.52 -4.16
CA VAL A 62 7.19 -4.15 -4.57
C VAL A 62 7.66 -4.09 -6.01
N THR A 63 8.54 -5.01 -6.44
CA THR A 63 9.07 -5.00 -7.80
C THR A 63 8.02 -5.38 -8.83
N LYS A 64 7.15 -6.36 -8.53
CA LYS A 64 6.07 -6.79 -9.44
C LYS A 64 4.93 -5.78 -9.55
N ASN A 65 4.68 -5.01 -8.49
CA ASN A 65 3.55 -4.08 -8.43
C ASN A 65 3.98 -2.62 -8.52
N ILE A 66 5.25 -2.33 -8.86
CA ILE A 66 5.77 -0.97 -8.81
C ILE A 66 4.98 -0.03 -9.74
N ASP A 67 4.62 -0.47 -10.93
CA ASP A 67 3.90 0.36 -11.90
C ASP A 67 2.48 0.71 -11.43
N ILE A 68 1.81 -0.25 -10.79
CA ILE A 68 0.49 -0.06 -10.18
C ILE A 68 0.60 0.89 -8.99
N LEU A 69 1.59 0.66 -8.12
CA LEU A 69 1.84 1.53 -6.96
C LEU A 69 2.19 2.94 -7.41
N VAL A 70 3.00 3.12 -8.44
CA VAL A 70 3.32 4.44 -8.98
C VAL A 70 2.08 5.12 -9.53
N LYS A 71 1.25 4.40 -10.27
CA LYS A 71 0.00 4.94 -10.83
C LYS A 71 -0.95 5.38 -9.72
N GLU A 72 -1.17 4.54 -8.71
CA GLU A 72 -2.02 4.85 -7.56
C GLU A 72 -1.44 5.99 -6.71
N LEU A 73 -0.13 6.01 -6.49
CA LEU A 73 0.54 7.07 -5.71
C LEU A 73 0.67 8.40 -6.45
N SER A 74 0.62 8.37 -7.79
CA SER A 74 0.54 9.57 -8.63
C SER A 74 -0.87 10.15 -8.69
N THR A 75 -1.88 9.43 -8.19
CA THR A 75 -3.20 10.04 -8.03
C THR A 75 -3.19 11.04 -6.89
N ASN A 76 -3.92 12.14 -7.06
CA ASN A 76 -4.00 13.17 -6.03
C ASN A 76 -5.00 12.81 -4.91
N ASP A 77 -5.51 11.57 -4.90
CA ASP A 77 -6.59 11.11 -4.03
C ASP A 77 -6.18 11.17 -2.56
N ASP A 78 -6.95 11.86 -1.73
CA ASP A 78 -6.64 11.97 -0.30
C ASP A 78 -6.65 10.59 0.40
N PRO A 79 -5.93 10.43 1.53
CA PRO A 79 -5.86 9.17 2.28
C PRO A 79 -7.21 8.54 2.60
N LYS A 80 -8.27 9.35 2.77
CA LYS A 80 -9.62 8.84 3.02
C LYS A 80 -10.20 8.21 1.77
N THR A 81 -10.09 8.87 0.62
CA THR A 81 -10.54 8.36 -0.69
C THR A 81 -9.81 7.07 -1.08
N MET A 82 -8.48 6.99 -0.90
CA MET A 82 -7.71 5.76 -1.17
C MET A 82 -8.17 4.60 -0.27
N CYS A 83 -8.37 4.86 1.02
CA CYS A 83 -8.85 3.84 1.95
C CYS A 83 -10.30 3.43 1.71
N ALA A 84 -11.14 4.34 1.20
CA ALA A 84 -12.51 4.02 0.80
C ALA A 84 -12.54 3.13 -0.46
N LYS A 85 -11.71 3.44 -1.46
CA LYS A 85 -11.53 2.60 -2.66
C LYS A 85 -11.01 1.20 -2.30
N ALA A 86 -10.16 1.10 -1.29
CA ALA A 86 -9.62 -0.16 -0.79
C ALA A 86 -10.58 -0.89 0.18
N GLY A 87 -11.79 -0.39 0.42
CA GLY A 87 -12.79 -1.01 1.30
C GLY A 87 -12.51 -0.89 2.80
N PHE A 88 -11.45 -0.16 3.19
CA PHE A 88 -11.07 0.03 4.59
C PHE A 88 -11.81 1.17 5.28
N CYS A 89 -12.41 2.09 4.52
CA CYS A 89 -13.22 3.20 5.03
C CYS A 89 -14.55 3.30 4.26
N LYS A 90 -15.59 3.84 4.90
CA LYS A 90 -16.77 4.37 4.22
C LYS A 90 -16.72 5.90 4.15
#